data_AF-A0A7T8QSC5-F1
#
_entry.id   AF-A0A7T8QSC5-F1
#
_cell.length_a   1.000
_cell.length_b   1.000
_cell.length_c   1.000
_cell.angle_alpha   90.00
_cell.angle_beta   90.00
_cell.angle_gamma   90.00
#
_symmetry.space_group_name_H-M   'P 1'
#
loop_
_entity.id
_entity.type
_entity.pdbx_description
1 polymer ?
#
loop_
_entity_poly.entity_id
_entity_poly.type
_entity_poly.pdbx_seq_one_letter_code
_entity_poly.pdbx_strand_id
1 'polypeptide(L)'
;KTFTVDPVYNKQNDRVICFGNVSNVIRSVSKTKHPASMMMLGIVASTGDQDAADLVPDRLLKTKITKKSGKSSYVFQQDGAPAHTCKAVQDWMETNMKFWPKTMWPPQSPDLNPLDFSFWWHVESQ
;
A
#
# COMPACT_ATOMS: atom_id res chain seq x y z
N LYS A 1 1.25 1.97 -0.81
CA LYS A 1 -0.06 2.24 -0.15
C LYS A 1 0.07 3.44 0.78
N THR A 2 -0.88 4.37 0.75
CA THR A 2 -0.93 5.50 1.69
C THR A 2 -1.81 5.14 2.88
N PHE A 3 -1.29 5.30 4.08
CA PHE A 3 -1.99 5.10 5.35
C PHE A 3 -2.26 6.47 5.97
N THR A 4 -3.49 6.72 6.39
CA THR A 4 -3.86 7.94 7.10
C THR A 4 -3.92 7.68 8.60
N VAL A 5 -3.26 8.53 9.38
CA VAL A 5 -3.29 8.48 10.84
C VAL A 5 -4.21 9.61 11.30
N ASP A 6 -5.40 9.23 11.76
CA ASP A 6 -6.27 10.14 12.49
C ASP A 6 -5.79 10.30 13.94
N PRO A 7 -5.93 11.50 14.52
CA PRO A 7 -5.61 11.70 15.92
C PRO A 7 -6.53 10.86 16.81
N VAL A 8 -6.00 10.42 17.96
CA VAL A 8 -6.79 9.69 18.97
C VAL A 8 -7.97 10.55 19.40
N TYR A 9 -9.18 9.98 19.29
CA TYR A 9 -10.41 10.66 19.69
C TYR A 9 -10.30 11.20 21.12
N ASN A 10 -10.39 12.52 21.26
CA ASN A 10 -10.28 13.22 22.52
C ASN A 10 -11.64 13.80 22.91
N LYS A 11 -12.34 13.15 23.84
CA LYS A 11 -13.67 13.57 24.33
C LYS A 11 -13.74 15.04 24.80
N GLN A 12 -12.65 15.63 25.25
CA GLN A 12 -12.65 17.03 25.71
C GLN A 12 -12.70 18.02 24.54
N ASN A 13 -12.02 17.69 23.43
CA ASN A 13 -11.83 18.56 22.27
C ASN A 13 -12.77 18.20 21.11
N ASP A 14 -13.15 16.93 20.97
CA ASP A 14 -13.95 16.39 19.86
C ASP A 14 -15.41 16.27 20.26
N ARG A 15 -16.02 17.43 20.53
CA ARG A 15 -17.45 17.53 20.88
C ARG A 15 -18.29 17.48 19.62
N VAL A 16 -19.30 16.62 19.62
CA VAL A 16 -20.31 16.55 18.57
C VAL A 16 -21.61 17.14 19.10
N ILE A 17 -22.17 18.09 18.36
CA ILE A 17 -23.47 18.68 18.66
C ILE A 17 -24.51 17.91 17.84
N CYS A 18 -25.44 17.23 18.51
CA CYS A 18 -26.58 16.58 17.88
C CYS A 18 -27.87 17.33 18.22
N PHE A 19 -28.78 17.43 17.25
CA PHE A 19 -30.11 18.00 17.43
C PHE A 19 -31.13 16.86 17.47
N GLY A 20 -31.74 16.64 18.63
CA GLY A 20 -32.73 15.58 18.85
C GLY A 20 -32.48 14.74 20.11
N ASN A 21 -33.42 13.87 20.46
CA ASN A 21 -33.30 13.00 21.62
C ASN A 21 -32.56 11.71 21.20
N VAL A 22 -31.25 11.65 21.44
CA VAL A 22 -30.40 10.58 20.92
C VAL A 22 -29.71 9.82 22.05
N SER A 23 -29.72 8.48 21.98
CA SER A 23 -29.04 7.64 22.97
C SER A 23 -27.53 7.88 22.97
N ASN A 24 -26.88 7.82 24.15
CA ASN A 24 -25.42 7.94 24.29
C ASN A 24 -24.62 6.76 23.69
N VAL A 25 -25.29 5.85 22.96
CA VAL A 25 -24.71 4.63 22.38
C VAL A 25 -24.21 4.85 20.95
N ILE A 26 -24.30 6.08 20.42
CA ILE A 26 -23.81 6.37 19.07
C ILE A 26 -22.28 6.47 19.07
N ARG A 27 -21.64 5.57 18.31
CA ARG A 27 -20.22 5.66 17.98
C ARG A 27 -20.02 6.86 17.06
N SER A 28 -19.51 7.97 17.59
CA SER A 28 -19.00 9.07 16.78
C SER A 28 -17.67 8.66 16.15
N VAL A 29 -17.57 8.73 14.82
CA VAL A 29 -16.32 8.56 14.08
C VAL A 29 -16.04 9.88 13.37
N SER A 30 -15.16 10.70 13.95
CA SER A 30 -14.64 11.91 13.31
C SER A 30 -13.42 11.56 12.46
N LYS A 31 -13.43 11.99 11.19
CA LYS A 31 -12.25 11.93 10.31
C LYS A 31 -11.68 13.32 10.11
N THR A 32 -10.37 13.47 10.24
CA THR A 32 -9.69 14.74 9.96
C THR A 32 -9.76 15.02 8.47
N LYS A 33 -10.01 16.28 8.07
CA LYS A 33 -10.06 16.66 6.63
C LYS A 33 -8.69 16.50 5.93
N HIS A 34 -7.61 16.70 6.68
CA HIS A 34 -6.22 16.58 6.23
C HIS A 34 -5.41 15.80 7.27
N PRO A 35 -5.65 14.48 7.39
CA PRO A 35 -4.95 13.66 8.36
C PRO A 35 -3.47 13.56 7.98
N ALA A 36 -2.61 13.34 8.99
CA ALA A 36 -1.24 12.94 8.71
C ALA A 36 -1.28 11.62 7.92
N SER A 37 -0.36 11.43 6.99
CA SER A 37 -0.30 10.20 6.20
C SER A 37 1.13 9.75 5.94
N MET A 38 1.30 8.44 5.80
CA MET A 38 2.57 7.82 5.43
C MET A 38 2.38 6.93 4.20
N MET A 39 3.35 6.95 3.28
CA MET A 39 3.34 6.09 2.10
C MET A 39 4.32 4.93 2.29
N MET A 40 3.80 3.72 2.28
CA MET A 40 4.57 2.49 2.40
C MET A 40 4.74 1.80 1.04
N LEU A 41 5.95 1.27 0.81
CA LEU A 41 6.19 0.27 -0.23
C LEU A 41 6.16 -1.13 0.39
N GLY A 42 5.38 -2.03 -0.20
CA GLY A 42 5.32 -3.44 0.21
C GLY A 42 5.80 -4.34 -0.92
N ILE A 43 6.44 -5.45 -0.54
CA ILE A 43 6.84 -6.53 -1.44
C ILE A 43 6.40 -7.84 -0.80
N VAL A 44 5.74 -8.69 -1.58
CA VAL A 44 5.33 -10.02 -1.17
C VAL A 44 5.78 -11.05 -2.21
N ALA A 45 6.25 -12.19 -1.74
CA ALA A 45 6.61 -13.33 -2.58
C ALA A 45 5.59 -14.48 -2.40
N SER A 46 5.48 -15.33 -3.42
CA SER A 46 4.61 -16.52 -3.37
C SER A 46 5.01 -17.54 -2.30
N THR A 47 6.25 -17.46 -1.79
CA THR A 47 6.73 -18.24 -0.65
C THR A 47 6.13 -17.80 0.69
N GLY A 48 5.37 -16.70 0.71
CA GLY A 48 4.84 -16.08 1.91
C GLY A 48 5.78 -15.03 2.52
N ASP A 49 6.98 -14.84 1.96
CA ASP A 49 7.89 -13.79 2.41
C ASP A 49 7.33 -12.40 2.14
N GLN A 50 7.31 -11.56 3.17
CA GLN A 50 6.81 -10.19 3.12
C GLN A 50 7.92 -9.22 3.57
N ASP A 51 7.94 -8.03 3.01
CA ASP A 51 8.78 -6.91 3.46
C ASP A 51 8.04 -5.60 3.17
N ALA A 52 8.03 -4.68 4.13
CA ALA A 52 7.42 -3.37 3.99
C ALA A 52 8.39 -2.33 4.52
N ALA A 53 8.60 -1.26 3.76
CA ALA A 53 9.53 -0.19 4.13
C ALA A 53 9.01 1.17 3.66
N ASP A 54 9.44 2.19 4.39
CA ASP A 54 9.27 3.58 3.96
C ASP A 54 10.04 3.79 2.65
N LEU A 55 9.36 4.41 1.68
CA LEU A 55 9.84 4.79 0.34
C LEU A 55 11.26 4.32 0.00
N VAL A 56 11.35 3.12 -0.57
CA VAL A 56 12.63 2.52 -0.96
C VAL A 56 13.03 3.09 -2.33
N PRO A 57 14.22 3.70 -2.49
CA PRO A 57 14.74 4.07 -3.80
C PRO A 57 14.88 2.85 -4.72
N ASP A 58 14.58 2.98 -6.01
CA ASP A 58 14.59 1.90 -7.01
C ASP A 58 15.83 0.99 -6.96
N ARG A 59 17.00 1.56 -6.61
CA ARG A 59 18.27 0.82 -6.47
C ARG A 59 18.25 -0.26 -5.39
N LEU A 60 17.48 -0.07 -4.32
CA LEU A 60 17.38 -1.04 -3.23
C LEU A 60 16.33 -2.13 -3.54
N LEU A 61 15.39 -1.87 -4.45
CA LEU A 61 14.33 -2.82 -4.83
C LEU A 61 14.93 -4.11 -5.40
N LYS A 62 15.83 -4.00 -6.38
CA LYS A 62 16.50 -5.16 -7.00
C LYS A 62 17.29 -5.98 -5.97
N THR A 63 18.01 -5.31 -5.08
CA THR A 63 18.79 -5.98 -4.04
C THR A 63 17.88 -6.71 -3.05
N LYS A 64 16.78 -6.09 -2.62
CA LYS A 64 15.79 -6.71 -1.73
C LYS A 64 15.15 -7.94 -2.38
N ILE A 65 14.71 -7.82 -3.63
CA ILE A 65 14.10 -8.93 -4.39
C ILE A 65 15.12 -10.07 -4.55
N THR A 66 16.33 -9.77 -5.00
CA THR A 66 17.37 -10.80 -5.24
C THR A 66 17.76 -11.52 -3.95
N LYS A 67 17.83 -10.79 -2.83
CA LYS A 67 18.09 -11.41 -1.52
C LYS A 67 16.95 -12.34 -1.09
N LYS A 68 15.69 -11.92 -1.28
CA LYS A 68 14.49 -12.69 -0.93
C LYS A 68 14.28 -13.89 -1.86
N SER A 69 14.50 -13.73 -3.16
CA SER A 69 14.36 -14.79 -4.16
C SER A 69 15.51 -15.82 -4.09
N GLY A 70 16.65 -15.43 -3.52
CA GLY A 70 17.85 -16.26 -3.51
C GLY A 70 18.28 -16.64 -4.92
N LYS A 71 18.45 -17.95 -5.17
CA LYS A 71 18.80 -18.51 -6.49
C LYS A 71 17.59 -18.87 -7.36
N SER A 72 16.36 -18.69 -6.85
CA SER A 72 15.15 -19.08 -7.56
C SER A 72 14.79 -18.06 -8.64
N SER A 73 14.24 -18.55 -9.76
CA SER A 73 13.65 -17.67 -10.77
C SER A 73 12.43 -16.96 -10.20
N TYR A 74 12.32 -15.67 -10.48
CA TYR A 74 11.15 -14.86 -10.11
C TYR A 74 10.68 -14.03 -11.30
N VAL A 75 9.45 -13.53 -11.18
CA VAL A 75 8.92 -12.47 -12.04
C VAL A 75 8.34 -11.40 -11.13
N PHE A 76 8.74 -10.15 -11.33
CA PHE A 76 8.26 -9.03 -10.54
C PHE A 76 6.91 -8.52 -11.08
N GLN A 77 5.96 -8.30 -10.19
CA GLN A 77 4.63 -7.77 -10.49
C GLN A 77 4.49 -6.37 -9.86
N GLN A 78 3.92 -5.43 -10.60
CA GLN A 78 3.54 -4.09 -10.13
C GLN A 78 2.20 -3.70 -10.75
N ASP A 79 1.46 -2.81 -10.09
CA ASP A 79 0.17 -2.34 -10.60
C ASP A 79 0.32 -1.31 -11.73
N GLY A 80 -0.82 -0.83 -12.23
CA GLY A 80 -0.88 0.16 -13.31
C GLY A 80 -0.69 1.62 -12.88
N ALA A 81 -0.17 1.93 -11.69
CA ALA A 81 -0.09 3.33 -11.27
C ALA A 81 0.82 4.17 -12.20
N PRO A 82 0.58 5.49 -12.33
CA PRO A 82 1.37 6.34 -13.24
C PRO A 82 2.88 6.30 -12.98
N ALA A 83 3.30 6.19 -11.71
CA ALA A 83 4.71 6.06 -11.34
C ALA A 83 5.34 4.78 -11.90
N HIS A 84 4.63 3.66 -11.82
CA HIS A 84 5.11 2.36 -12.30
C HIS A 84 5.09 2.26 -13.83
N THR A 85 4.13 2.92 -14.48
CA THR A 85 3.96 2.87 -15.94
C THR A 85 4.76 3.93 -16.70
N CYS A 86 5.44 4.84 -16.01
CA CYS A 86 6.28 5.85 -16.65
C CYS A 86 7.46 5.24 -17.41
N LYS A 87 7.89 5.93 -18.47
CA LYS A 87 8.95 5.44 -19.37
C LYS A 87 10.25 5.12 -18.63
N ALA A 88 10.69 6.01 -17.73
CA ALA A 88 11.94 5.83 -17.00
C ALA A 88 11.96 4.55 -16.16
N VAL A 89 10.85 4.24 -15.47
CA VAL A 89 10.73 3.03 -14.65
C VAL A 89 10.64 1.78 -15.54
N GLN A 90 9.87 1.82 -16.63
CA GLN A 90 9.76 0.67 -17.55
C GLN A 90 11.12 0.36 -18.21
N ASP A 91 11.82 1.37 -18.76
CA ASP A 91 13.13 1.20 -19.38
C ASP A 91 14.17 0.63 -18.37
N TRP A 92 14.12 1.08 -17.11
CA TRP A 92 14.97 0.53 -16.05
C TRP A 92 14.63 -0.92 -15.71
N MET A 93 13.35 -1.26 -15.59
CA MET A 93 12.89 -2.61 -15.26
C MET A 93 13.29 -3.62 -16.34
N GLU A 94 13.07 -3.29 -17.62
CA GLU A 94 13.46 -4.13 -18.77
C GLU A 94 14.95 -4.47 -18.77
N THR A 95 15.80 -3.51 -18.37
CA THR A 95 17.25 -3.71 -18.32
C THR A 95 17.70 -4.52 -17.11
N ASN A 96 16.97 -4.43 -15.98
CA ASN A 96 17.49 -4.85 -14.68
C ASN A 96 16.87 -6.10 -14.08
N MET A 97 15.63 -6.46 -14.44
CA MET A 97 14.95 -7.61 -13.85
C MET A 97 13.84 -8.17 -14.74
N LYS A 98 13.43 -9.40 -14.47
CA LYS A 98 12.23 -9.99 -15.09
C LYS A 98 11.00 -9.44 -14.39
N PHE A 99 10.11 -8.79 -15.14
CA PHE A 99 8.89 -8.22 -14.61
C PHE A 99 7.72 -8.38 -15.59
N TRP A 100 6.49 -8.20 -15.09
CA TRP A 100 5.31 -8.12 -15.93
C TRP A 100 5.22 -6.75 -16.58
N PRO A 101 5.16 -6.69 -17.93
CA PRO A 101 5.00 -5.42 -18.62
C PRO A 101 3.64 -4.82 -18.28
N LYS A 102 3.52 -3.49 -18.40
CA LYS A 102 2.27 -2.77 -18.09
C LYS A 102 1.03 -3.32 -18.82
N THR A 103 1.22 -3.91 -20.01
CA THR A 103 0.14 -4.48 -20.83
C THR A 103 -0.42 -5.78 -20.27
N MET A 104 0.30 -6.44 -19.36
CA MET A 104 -0.15 -7.66 -18.71
C MET A 104 -1.07 -7.37 -17.52
N TRP A 105 -1.03 -6.16 -16.95
CA TRP A 105 -1.83 -5.78 -15.79
C TRP A 105 -3.17 -5.18 -16.22
N PRO A 106 -4.32 -5.78 -15.85
CA PRO A 106 -5.61 -5.18 -16.13
C PRO A 106 -5.82 -3.89 -15.30
N PRO A 107 -6.39 -2.83 -15.89
CA PRO A 107 -6.70 -1.61 -15.17
C PRO A 107 -7.69 -1.86 -14.02
N GLN A 108 -7.47 -1.17 -12.89
CA GLN A 108 -8.40 -1.18 -11.74
C GLN A 108 -8.69 -2.57 -11.15
N SER A 109 -7.69 -3.46 -11.13
CA SER A 109 -7.82 -4.81 -10.56
C SER A 109 -7.04 -4.99 -9.24
N PRO A 110 -7.46 -4.35 -8.14
CA PRO A 110 -6.83 -4.54 -6.83
C PRO A 110 -7.00 -5.96 -6.29
N ASP A 111 -8.04 -6.68 -6.74
CA ASP A 111 -8.31 -8.07 -6.42
C ASP A 111 -7.22 -9.03 -6.90
N LEU A 112 -6.49 -8.67 -7.96
CA LEU A 112 -5.38 -9.46 -8.48
C LEU A 112 -4.03 -9.13 -7.82
N ASN A 113 -3.96 -8.08 -7.02
CA ASN A 113 -2.74 -7.71 -6.31
C ASN A 113 -2.78 -8.32 -4.90
N PRO A 114 -1.92 -9.29 -4.55
CA PRO A 114 -1.92 -9.89 -3.22
C PRO A 114 -1.71 -8.88 -2.08
N LEU A 115 -1.02 -7.77 -2.39
CA LEU A 115 -0.84 -6.68 -1.43
C LEU A 115 -2.16 -5.95 -1.13
N ASP A 116 -2.94 -5.62 -2.15
CA ASP A 116 -4.22 -4.90 -1.99
C ASP A 116 -5.35 -5.83 -1.54
N PHE A 117 -5.40 -7.05 -2.05
CA PHE A 117 -6.44 -8.03 -1.71
C PHE A 117 -6.39 -8.47 -0.24
N SER A 118 -5.19 -8.60 0.36
CA SER A 118 -5.06 -9.20 1.69
C SER A 118 -4.08 -8.47 2.62
N PHE A 119 -2.84 -8.20 2.18
CA PHE A 119 -1.80 -7.72 3.09
C PHE A 119 -2.13 -6.36 3.71
N TRP A 120 -2.47 -5.36 2.88
CA TRP A 120 -2.77 -4.02 3.37
C TRP A 120 -4.02 -3.98 4.23
N TRP A 121 -5.02 -4.80 3.93
CA TRP A 121 -6.20 -4.94 4.79
C TRP A 121 -5.81 -5.37 6.20
N HIS A 122 -4.95 -6.39 6.32
CA HIS A 122 -4.45 -6.85 7.62
C HIS A 122 -3.68 -5.74 8.36
N VAL A 123 -2.85 -4.98 7.66
CA VAL A 123 -2.08 -3.87 8.25
C VAL A 123 -3.00 -2.72 8.71
N GLU A 124 -4.03 -2.37 7.94
CA GLU A 124 -5.00 -1.32 8.31
C GLU A 124 -5.93 -1.72 9.47
N SER A 125 -6.12 -3.03 9.69
CA SER A 125 -7.04 -3.56 10.71
C SER A 125 -6.45 -3.65 12.13
N GLN A 126 -5.15 -3.37 12.30
CA GLN A 126 -4.46 -3.32 13.60
C GLN A 126 -4.64 -1.95 14.26
#